data_AF-A0A529L607-F1
#
_entry.id   AF-A0A529L607-F1
#
_cell.length_a   1.000
_cell.length_b   1.000
_cell.length_c   1.000
_cell.angle_alpha   90.00
_cell.angle_beta   90.00
_cell.angle_gamma   90.00
#
_symmetry.space_group_name_H-M   'P 1'
#
loop_
_entity.id
_entity.type
_entity.pdbx_description
1 polymer ?
#
loop_
_entity_poly.entity_id
_entity_poly.type
_entity_poly.pdbx_seq_one_letter_code
_entity_poly.pdbx_strand_id
1 'polypeptide(L)'
;ELATADEEEEVKPKRTGAGAPVRRPVTPEVARPAKPTKGEEDRRRGKLTLNSALSDEDARARSLSSMRRRQEKFKRALHNEPREKVMREVILPETITIQELAQRMSERAVDVVKFFMKQGQILKPGDVIDADTAELVATE
;
A
#
# COMPACT_ATOMS: atom_id res chain seq x y z
N GLU A 1 -7.87 55.30 48.53
CA GLU A 1 -6.61 54.72 48.04
C GLU A 1 -6.93 53.51 47.19
N LEU A 2 -6.10 53.25 46.19
CA LEU A 2 -6.13 52.17 45.18
C LEU A 2 -7.11 52.28 44.00
N ALA A 3 -6.48 52.34 42.83
CA ALA A 3 -7.04 52.23 41.50
C ALA A 3 -7.01 50.77 41.03
N THR A 4 -8.01 50.36 40.23
CA THR A 4 -7.89 49.26 39.27
C THR A 4 -8.84 49.46 38.09
N ALA A 5 -8.21 49.52 36.90
CA ALA A 5 -8.61 49.02 35.59
C ALA A 5 -10.00 49.36 35.01
N ASP A 6 -9.93 50.14 33.93
CA ASP A 6 -10.93 50.43 32.90
C ASP A 6 -11.18 49.17 32.04
N GLU A 7 -12.41 48.66 32.02
CA GLU A 7 -12.81 47.56 31.13
C GLU A 7 -14.33 47.54 30.93
N GLU A 8 -14.90 48.35 30.02
CA GLU A 8 -16.25 48.10 29.46
C GLU A 8 -16.38 48.73 28.06
N GLU A 9 -16.60 47.92 27.02
CA GLU A 9 -17.82 48.06 26.21
C GLU A 9 -18.12 46.75 25.44
N GLU A 10 -19.17 46.08 25.89
CA GLU A 10 -19.92 45.06 25.14
C GLU A 10 -20.52 45.66 23.85
N VAL A 11 -20.71 44.84 22.81
CA VAL A 11 -22.04 44.45 22.28
C VAL A 11 -21.84 43.48 21.11
N LYS A 12 -22.32 42.24 21.29
CA LYS A 12 -22.86 41.34 20.24
C LYS A 12 -24.39 41.44 20.32
N PRO A 13 -25.25 41.07 19.32
CA PRO A 13 -25.05 39.88 18.47
C PRO A 13 -25.73 39.80 17.07
N LYS A 14 -25.39 38.70 16.38
CA LYS A 14 -26.20 37.85 15.47
C LYS A 14 -26.50 38.35 14.05
N ARG A 15 -26.09 37.56 13.05
CA ARG A 15 -27.01 36.70 12.26
C ARG A 15 -26.30 35.84 11.18
N THR A 16 -26.53 34.53 11.31
CA THR A 16 -26.93 33.54 10.27
C THR A 16 -26.06 33.33 9.02
N GLY A 17 -25.73 32.05 8.77
CA GLY A 17 -25.63 31.55 7.41
C GLY A 17 -24.52 30.54 7.19
N ALA A 18 -24.86 29.25 7.30
CA ALA A 18 -24.05 28.18 6.76
C ALA A 18 -24.00 28.23 5.22
N GLY A 19 -22.85 27.86 4.65
CA GLY A 19 -22.78 27.25 3.31
C GLY A 19 -22.33 28.13 2.15
N ALA A 20 -21.08 27.94 1.72
CA ALA A 20 -20.73 27.79 0.30
C ALA A 20 -19.26 27.32 0.16
N PRO A 21 -18.97 26.20 -0.54
CA PRO A 21 -17.60 25.89 -0.92
C PRO A 21 -17.16 26.85 -2.03
N VAL A 22 -16.00 27.46 -1.86
CA VAL A 22 -15.36 28.31 -2.88
C VAL A 22 -15.19 27.48 -4.15
N ARG A 23 -15.98 27.81 -5.18
CA ARG A 23 -15.93 27.20 -6.51
C ARG A 23 -14.59 27.55 -7.15
N ARG A 24 -13.67 26.60 -7.21
CA ARG A 24 -12.52 26.68 -8.13
C ARG A 24 -13.06 26.66 -9.56
N PRO A 25 -12.61 27.55 -10.46
CA PRO A 25 -12.98 27.47 -11.87
C PRO A 25 -12.48 26.13 -12.42
N VAL A 26 -13.40 25.31 -12.89
CA VAL A 26 -13.12 24.07 -13.61
C VAL A 26 -12.53 24.48 -14.96
N THR A 27 -11.20 24.51 -15.05
CA THR A 27 -10.53 24.45 -16.35
C THR A 27 -11.05 23.21 -17.07
N PRO A 28 -11.52 23.33 -18.32
CA PRO A 28 -12.00 22.18 -19.07
C PRO A 28 -10.87 21.15 -19.12
N GLU A 29 -11.14 19.97 -18.58
CA GLU A 29 -10.22 18.84 -18.61
C GLU A 29 -10.03 18.43 -20.07
N VAL A 30 -9.02 19.01 -20.71
CA VAL A 30 -8.51 18.51 -21.98
C VAL A 30 -8.10 17.06 -21.68
N ALA A 31 -8.89 16.13 -22.20
CA ALA A 31 -8.64 14.70 -22.13
C ALA A 31 -7.18 14.47 -22.54
N ARG A 32 -6.32 14.22 -21.56
CA ARG A 32 -4.91 13.94 -21.84
C ARG A 32 -4.91 12.62 -22.61
N PRO A 33 -4.32 12.56 -23.81
CA PRO A 33 -4.29 11.31 -24.55
C PRO A 33 -3.64 10.24 -23.67
N ALA A 34 -4.34 9.13 -23.47
CA ALA A 34 -3.82 8.00 -22.73
C ALA A 34 -2.47 7.62 -23.34
N LYS A 35 -1.40 7.65 -22.53
CA LYS A 35 -0.07 7.24 -22.99
C LYS A 35 -0.21 5.79 -23.48
N PRO A 36 0.10 5.47 -24.74
CA PRO A 36 0.05 4.09 -25.18
C PRO A 36 1.02 3.31 -24.29
N THR A 37 0.54 2.24 -23.66
CA THR A 37 1.40 1.25 -23.01
C THR A 37 2.11 0.50 -24.11
N LYS A 38 3.09 1.18 -24.73
CA LYS A 38 3.95 0.64 -25.76
C LYS A 38 4.58 -0.60 -25.14
N GLY A 39 4.13 -1.77 -25.60
CA GLY A 39 4.61 -3.05 -25.12
C GLY A 39 6.13 -3.04 -25.18
N GLU A 40 6.78 -3.76 -24.27
CA GLU A 40 8.25 -3.69 -24.17
C GLU A 40 8.93 -3.95 -25.53
N GLU A 41 8.31 -4.75 -26.38
CA GLU A 41 8.69 -5.00 -27.77
C GLU A 41 8.70 -3.76 -28.67
N ASP A 42 7.71 -2.89 -28.57
CA ASP A 42 7.56 -1.70 -29.40
C ASP A 42 8.45 -0.54 -28.87
N ARG A 43 8.97 -0.67 -27.64
CA ARG A 43 10.11 0.14 -27.13
C ARG A 43 11.48 -0.42 -27.53
N ARG A 44 11.59 -1.72 -27.84
CA ARG A 44 12.83 -2.36 -28.32
C ARG A 44 13.09 -2.08 -29.79
N ARG A 45 12.07 -1.72 -30.57
CA ARG A 45 12.20 -1.34 -31.98
C ARG A 45 12.70 0.11 -32.05
N GLY A 46 14.03 0.26 -32.08
CA GLY A 46 14.66 1.55 -32.41
C GLY A 46 14.23 2.04 -33.81
N LYS A 47 14.56 3.29 -34.16
CA LYS A 47 14.29 3.86 -35.49
C LYS A 47 14.83 2.91 -36.57
N LEU A 48 13.95 2.36 -37.40
CA LEU A 48 14.33 1.59 -38.57
C LEU A 48 15.04 2.55 -39.54
N THR A 49 16.31 2.31 -39.77
CA THR A 49 17.16 3.07 -40.70
C THR A 49 17.62 2.11 -41.80
N LEU A 50 17.79 2.60 -43.04
CA LEU A 50 18.21 1.77 -44.18
C LEU A 50 19.53 1.02 -43.89
N ASN A 51 20.46 1.66 -43.18
CA ASN A 51 21.69 1.02 -42.71
C ASN A 51 21.42 -0.17 -41.79
N SER A 52 20.43 -0.07 -40.89
CA SER A 52 20.05 -1.16 -39.98
C SER A 52 19.31 -2.32 -40.66
N ALA A 53 18.75 -2.11 -41.85
CA ALA A 53 18.09 -3.16 -42.64
C ALA A 53 19.06 -3.89 -43.58
N LEU A 54 20.19 -3.27 -43.92
CA LEU A 54 21.25 -3.85 -44.75
C LEU A 54 22.33 -4.56 -43.93
N SER A 55 22.47 -4.21 -42.64
CA SER A 55 23.32 -4.92 -41.68
C SER A 55 22.51 -6.03 -41.00
N ASP A 56 22.49 -7.22 -41.62
CA ASP A 56 21.80 -8.42 -41.10
C ASP A 56 22.42 -8.98 -39.79
N GLU A 57 23.57 -8.43 -39.38
CA GLU A 57 24.38 -8.95 -38.28
C GLU A 57 24.08 -8.30 -36.91
N ASP A 58 23.32 -7.20 -36.88
CA ASP A 58 23.13 -6.38 -35.67
C ASP A 58 21.65 -6.17 -35.31
N ALA A 59 20.88 -7.26 -35.26
CA ALA A 59 19.68 -7.29 -34.42
C ALA A 59 20.11 -7.14 -32.95
N ARG A 60 20.34 -5.89 -32.50
CA ARG A 60 20.93 -5.54 -31.19
C ARG A 60 20.46 -6.50 -30.10
N ALA A 61 21.32 -7.46 -29.78
CA ALA A 61 21.02 -8.47 -28.78
C ALA A 61 20.83 -7.79 -27.42
N ARG A 62 19.99 -8.38 -26.56
CA ARG A 62 19.83 -7.87 -25.19
C ARG A 62 21.18 -7.92 -24.50
N SER A 63 21.56 -6.83 -23.82
CA SER A 63 22.83 -6.77 -23.08
C SER A 63 22.92 -7.88 -22.02
N LEU A 64 24.13 -8.38 -21.76
CA LEU A 64 24.39 -9.42 -20.77
C LEU A 64 23.88 -9.03 -19.38
N SER A 65 23.99 -7.75 -19.01
CA SER A 65 23.48 -7.21 -17.74
C SER A 65 21.94 -7.28 -17.64
N SER A 66 21.23 -7.04 -18.76
CA SER A 66 19.77 -7.17 -18.82
C SER A 66 19.34 -8.62 -18.63
N MET A 67 20.06 -9.56 -19.25
CA MET A 67 19.80 -11.00 -19.08
C MET A 67 20.07 -11.47 -17.64
N ARG A 68 21.17 -11.05 -17.03
CA ARG A 68 21.50 -11.36 -15.62
C ARG A 68 20.42 -10.85 -14.67
N ARG A 69 19.99 -9.59 -14.80
CA ARG A 69 18.90 -9.02 -13.96
C ARG A 69 17.57 -9.76 -14.13
N ARG A 70 17.25 -10.20 -15.36
CA ARG A 70 16.04 -10.99 -15.61
C ARG A 70 16.13 -12.37 -14.94
N GLN A 71 17.29 -13.03 -15.03
CA GLN A 71 17.52 -14.33 -14.39
C GLN A 71 17.47 -14.22 -12.86
N GLU A 72 18.05 -13.18 -12.26
CA GLU A 72 17.97 -12.95 -10.81
C GLU A 72 16.54 -12.70 -10.33
N LYS A 73 15.77 -11.87 -11.05
CA LYS A 73 14.35 -11.65 -10.75
C LYS A 73 13.55 -12.96 -10.84
N PHE A 74 13.80 -13.76 -11.85
CA PHE A 74 13.15 -15.06 -12.02
C PHE A 74 13.53 -16.03 -10.89
N LYS A 75 14.83 -16.12 -10.55
CA LYS A 75 15.32 -16.93 -9.43
C LYS A 75 14.71 -16.51 -8.10
N ARG A 76 14.60 -15.20 -7.82
CA ARG A 76 13.96 -14.68 -6.60
C ARG A 76 12.47 -14.99 -6.54
N ALA A 77 11.76 -14.95 -7.67
CA ALA A 77 10.35 -15.32 -7.73
C ALA A 77 10.12 -16.83 -7.48
N LEU A 78 11.11 -17.67 -7.81
CA LEU A 78 11.10 -19.11 -7.54
C LEU A 78 11.44 -19.46 -6.09
N HIS A 79 12.18 -18.62 -5.37
CA HIS A 79 12.50 -18.83 -3.96
C HIS A 79 11.32 -18.39 -3.09
N ASN A 80 10.33 -19.26 -2.98
CA ASN A 80 9.28 -19.20 -1.97
C ASN A 80 9.73 -20.03 -0.76
N GLU A 81 10.88 -19.65 -0.20
CA GLU A 81 11.45 -20.35 0.94
C GLU A 81 10.54 -20.12 2.16
N PRO A 82 10.16 -21.18 2.90
CA PRO A 82 9.34 -21.03 4.09
C PRO A 82 10.09 -20.14 5.07
N ARG A 83 9.47 -19.02 5.44
CA ARG A 83 10.07 -18.12 6.44
C ARG A 83 10.15 -18.86 7.76
N GLU A 84 11.32 -18.83 8.38
CA GLU A 84 11.50 -19.35 9.73
C GLU A 84 10.60 -18.58 10.70
N LYS A 85 9.97 -19.31 11.62
CA LYS A 85 9.08 -18.74 12.62
C LYS A 85 9.91 -18.07 13.70
N VAL A 86 9.71 -16.76 13.89
CA VAL A 86 10.40 -15.99 14.91
C VAL A 86 9.53 -15.93 16.15
N MET A 87 9.96 -16.58 17.24
CA MET A 87 9.25 -16.54 18.53
C MET A 87 9.45 -15.17 19.19
N ARG A 88 8.35 -14.48 19.54
CA ARG A 88 8.36 -13.18 20.21
C ARG A 88 7.28 -13.14 21.26
N GLU A 89 7.55 -12.44 22.36
CA GLU A 89 6.55 -12.14 23.37
C GLU A 89 5.61 -11.03 22.87
N VAL A 90 4.30 -11.26 22.99
CA VAL A 90 3.25 -10.35 22.52
C VAL A 90 2.34 -9.99 23.69
N ILE A 91 2.08 -8.69 23.86
CA ILE A 91 1.13 -8.18 24.85
C ILE A 91 -0.25 -8.12 24.19
N LEU A 92 -1.20 -8.89 24.72
CA LEU A 92 -2.58 -8.97 24.23
C LEU A 92 -3.50 -8.02 25.02
N PRO A 93 -4.24 -7.13 24.35
CA PRO A 93 -5.34 -6.37 24.98
C PRO A 93 -6.62 -7.22 25.04
N GLU A 94 -7.63 -6.77 25.80
CA GLU A 94 -8.92 -7.47 25.99
C GLU A 94 -9.65 -7.79 24.67
N THR A 95 -9.59 -6.87 23.71
CA THR A 95 -10.13 -7.04 22.36
C THR A 95 -9.13 -6.55 21.32
N ILE A 96 -8.92 -7.33 20.27
CA ILE A 96 -7.91 -7.07 19.23
C ILE A 96 -8.45 -7.49 17.86
N THR A 97 -8.07 -6.77 16.80
CA THR A 97 -8.37 -7.24 15.43
C THR A 97 -7.34 -8.28 14.97
N ILE A 98 -7.75 -9.19 14.09
CA ILE A 98 -6.83 -10.19 13.51
C ILE A 98 -5.64 -9.53 12.82
N GLN A 99 -5.87 -8.40 12.15
CA GLN A 99 -4.81 -7.63 11.51
C GLN A 99 -3.80 -7.07 12.53
N GLU A 100 -4.27 -6.55 13.66
CA GLU A 100 -3.39 -6.04 14.72
C GLU A 100 -2.63 -7.16 15.44
N LEU A 101 -3.25 -8.31 15.69
CA LEU A 101 -2.59 -9.47 16.26
C LEU A 101 -1.42 -9.92 15.37
N ALA A 102 -1.68 -10.04 14.07
CA ALA A 102 -0.65 -10.41 13.10
C ALA A 102 0.51 -9.40 13.07
N GLN A 103 0.22 -8.10 13.17
CA GLN A 103 1.27 -7.07 13.24
C GLN A 103 2.13 -7.20 14.50
N ARG A 104 1.52 -7.46 15.67
CA ARG A 104 2.25 -7.67 16.93
C ARG A 104 3.12 -8.94 16.89
N MET A 105 2.60 -10.03 16.33
CA MET A 105 3.36 -11.28 16.09
C MET A 105 4.39 -11.13 14.95
N SER A 106 4.29 -10.07 14.13
CA SER A 106 5.02 -9.91 12.86
C SER A 106 4.82 -11.05 11.87
N GLU A 107 3.63 -11.65 11.92
CA GLU A 107 3.16 -12.64 10.96
C GLU A 107 2.21 -12.01 9.94
N ARG A 108 1.85 -12.75 8.90
CA ARG A 108 0.86 -12.27 7.94
C ARG A 108 -0.53 -12.54 8.48
N ALA A 109 -1.44 -11.57 8.36
CA ALA A 109 -2.85 -11.76 8.71
C ALA A 109 -3.49 -12.95 7.97
N VAL A 110 -3.02 -13.25 6.75
CA VAL A 110 -3.46 -14.42 5.97
C VAL A 110 -3.15 -15.73 6.68
N ASP A 111 -2.03 -15.83 7.39
CA ASP A 111 -1.62 -17.07 8.05
C ASP A 111 -2.40 -17.26 9.38
N VAL A 112 -2.72 -16.17 10.10
CA VAL A 112 -3.66 -16.19 11.24
C VAL A 112 -5.08 -16.55 10.81
N VAL A 113 -5.59 -15.98 9.72
CA VAL A 113 -6.92 -16.34 9.20
C VAL A 113 -6.98 -17.82 8.81
N LYS A 114 -5.92 -18.37 8.21
CA LYS A 114 -5.85 -19.80 7.91
C LYS A 114 -5.91 -20.66 9.17
N PHE A 115 -5.33 -20.22 10.28
CA PHE A 115 -5.42 -20.94 11.54
C PHE A 115 -6.88 -21.04 12.01
N PHE A 116 -7.61 -19.93 12.01
CA PHE A 116 -9.05 -19.94 12.33
C PHE A 116 -9.88 -20.79 11.36
N MET A 117 -9.55 -20.77 10.06
CA MET A 117 -10.21 -21.63 9.08
C MET A 117 -10.02 -23.12 9.38
N LYS A 118 -8.84 -23.54 9.87
CA LYS A 118 -8.60 -24.92 10.31
C LYS A 118 -9.42 -25.28 11.56
N GLN A 119 -9.66 -24.32 12.44
CA GLN A 119 -10.54 -24.45 13.61
C GLN A 119 -12.03 -24.36 13.28
N GLY A 120 -12.39 -24.18 12.00
CA GLY A 120 -13.78 -24.10 11.53
C GLY A 120 -14.42 -22.71 11.66
N GLN A 121 -13.67 -21.69 12.09
CA GLN A 121 -14.14 -20.31 12.18
C GLN A 121 -13.64 -19.51 10.97
N ILE A 122 -14.57 -18.97 10.18
CA ILE A 122 -14.21 -18.15 9.02
C ILE A 122 -14.27 -16.68 9.45
N LEU A 123 -13.13 -16.16 9.86
CA LEU A 123 -12.96 -14.77 10.25
C LEU A 123 -12.21 -13.98 9.17
N LYS A 124 -12.56 -12.70 9.01
CA LYS A 124 -11.89 -11.76 8.11
C LYS A 124 -10.77 -11.04 8.87
N PRO A 125 -9.75 -10.50 8.17
CA PRO A 125 -8.65 -9.77 8.82
C PRO A 125 -9.09 -8.58 9.70
N GLY A 126 -10.24 -7.98 9.41
CA GLY A 126 -10.78 -6.84 10.17
C GLY A 126 -11.72 -7.22 11.31
N ASP A 127 -11.98 -8.51 11.54
CA ASP A 127 -12.87 -8.95 12.61
C ASP A 127 -12.15 -8.85 13.96
N VAL A 128 -12.90 -8.48 14.99
CA VAL A 128 -12.43 -8.31 16.36
C VAL A 128 -12.60 -9.64 17.10
N ILE A 129 -11.55 -10.04 17.82
CA ILE A 129 -11.50 -11.22 18.66
C ILE A 129 -11.15 -10.82 20.10
N ASP A 130 -11.50 -11.71 21.02
CA ASP A 130 -11.17 -11.68 22.44
C ASP A 130 -9.73 -12.13 22.72
N ALA A 131 -9.23 -11.78 23.90
CA ALA A 131 -7.88 -12.12 24.34
C ALA A 131 -7.61 -13.64 24.39
N ASP A 132 -8.55 -14.42 24.93
CA ASP A 132 -8.40 -15.88 25.07
C ASP A 132 -8.23 -16.56 23.69
N THR A 133 -9.00 -16.11 22.71
CA THR A 133 -8.90 -16.61 21.33
C THR A 133 -7.61 -16.17 20.64
N ALA A 134 -7.12 -14.96 20.93
CA ALA A 134 -5.84 -14.47 20.44
C ALA A 134 -4.65 -15.22 21.06
N GLU A 135 -4.75 -15.64 22.33
CA GLU A 135 -3.73 -16.43 23.03
C GLU A 135 -3.49 -17.77 22.34
N LEU A 136 -4.56 -18.47 21.93
CA LEU A 136 -4.46 -19.74 21.19
C LEU A 136 -3.62 -19.64 19.92
N VAL A 137 -3.73 -18.52 19.20
CA VAL A 137 -2.94 -18.27 17.99
C VAL A 137 -1.49 -17.94 18.33
N ALA A 138 -1.27 -17.21 19.43
CA ALA A 138 0.07 -16.79 19.84
C ALA A 138 0.94 -17.95 20.35
N THR A 139 0.33 -19.01 20.90
CA THR A 139 1.04 -20.19 21.40
C THR A 139 1.43 -21.22 20.35
N GLU A 140 0.64 -21.33 19.27
CA GLU A 140 0.96 -22.19 18.13
C GLU A 140 2.11 -21.60 17.34
#